data_AF-A0A941T1J0-F1
#
_entry.id   AF-A0A941T1J0-F1
#
_cell.length_a   1.000
_cell.length_b   1.000
_cell.length_c   1.000
_cell.angle_alpha   90.00
_cell.angle_beta   90.00
_cell.angle_gamma   90.00
#
_symmetry.space_group_name_H-M   'P 1'
#
loop_
_entity.id
_entity.type
_entity.pdbx_description
1 polymer ?
#
loop_
_entity_poly.entity_id
_entity_poly.type
_entity_poly.pdbx_seq_one_letter_code
_entity_poly.pdbx_strand_id
1 'polypeptide(L)'
;MVRRFQGSGRLDAIVLRPDRLKDAVSVQEVSAEPGLGLIGDHRSLRLRRTDAQRHRELSLIQAEHLSLIGAWTGQAPIAPERLRRNLVISGINVAAMHSLFRQERFVWRIGESVRIEVTGPCPPCSRMEDELGEGGYAALRGHGGATALIVAGGVLRVGDTVSLELETAVG
;
A
#
# COMPACT_ATOMS: atom_id res chain seq x y z
N MET A 1 15.85 1.23 19.91
CA MET A 1 14.87 1.69 18.91
C MET A 1 13.49 1.15 19.28
N VAL A 2 12.42 1.94 19.16
CA VAL A 2 11.08 1.54 19.60
C VAL A 2 10.53 0.46 18.66
N ARG A 3 10.31 -0.74 19.20
CA ARG A 3 9.79 -1.93 18.48
C ARG A 3 8.31 -2.20 18.81
N ARG A 4 7.62 -1.19 19.34
CA ARG A 4 6.23 -1.31 19.82
C ARG A 4 5.37 -0.33 19.04
N PHE A 5 4.35 -0.87 18.40
CA PHE A 5 3.32 -0.11 17.71
C PHE A 5 2.04 -0.31 18.52
N GLN A 6 1.31 0.77 18.76
CA GLN A 6 0.03 0.69 19.45
C GLN A 6 -1.06 0.43 18.43
N GLY A 7 -1.95 -0.51 18.76
CA GLY A 7 -3.16 -0.79 18.00
C GLY A 7 -2.98 -1.68 16.76
N SER A 8 -4.11 -1.93 16.14
CA SER A 8 -4.25 -2.57 14.83
C SER A 8 -4.86 -1.59 13.85
N GLY A 9 -4.43 -1.66 12.60
CA GLY A 9 -5.06 -0.91 11.51
C GLY A 9 -6.26 -1.62 10.92
N ARG A 10 -6.89 -0.99 9.93
CA ARG A 10 -7.99 -1.56 9.17
C ARG A 10 -7.81 -1.29 7.68
N LEU A 11 -8.06 -2.29 6.85
CA LEU A 11 -8.13 -2.14 5.39
C LEU A 11 -9.44 -1.45 5.01
N ASP A 12 -9.38 -0.17 4.65
CA ASP A 12 -10.55 0.66 4.35
C ASP A 12 -11.01 0.56 2.91
N ALA A 13 -10.08 0.36 1.98
CA ALA A 13 -10.40 0.23 0.55
C ALA A 13 -9.39 -0.64 -0.17
N ILE A 14 -9.89 -1.38 -1.16
CA ILE A 14 -9.09 -2.16 -2.10
C ILE A 14 -9.33 -1.58 -3.48
N VAL A 15 -8.26 -1.12 -4.11
CA VAL A 15 -8.29 -0.46 -5.42
C VAL A 15 -7.51 -1.27 -6.44
N LEU A 16 -8.14 -1.59 -7.56
CA LEU A 16 -7.54 -2.27 -8.69
C LEU A 16 -7.38 -1.32 -9.86
N ARG A 17 -6.32 -1.51 -10.64
CA ARG A 17 -6.09 -0.81 -11.90
C ARG A 17 -6.26 -1.83 -13.02
N PRO A 18 -7.45 -1.96 -13.63
CA PRO A 18 -7.74 -3.05 -14.57
C PRO A 18 -6.79 -3.09 -15.77
N ASP A 19 -6.32 -1.93 -16.22
CA ASP A 19 -5.36 -1.81 -17.31
C ASP A 19 -4.50 -0.55 -17.15
N ARG A 20 -3.47 -0.41 -17.99
CA ARG A 20 -2.64 0.79 -18.09
C ARG A 20 -3.52 1.98 -18.47
N LEU A 21 -3.40 3.08 -17.72
CA LEU A 21 -4.13 4.33 -17.91
C LEU A 21 -5.65 4.28 -17.67
N LYS A 22 -6.30 3.11 -17.68
CA LYS A 22 -7.72 2.97 -17.28
C LYS A 22 -7.95 3.46 -15.85
N ASP A 23 -9.17 3.91 -15.60
CA ASP A 23 -9.61 4.33 -14.27
C ASP A 23 -9.47 3.18 -13.27
N ALA A 24 -9.08 3.54 -12.05
CA ALA A 24 -9.00 2.58 -10.98
C ALA A 24 -10.39 2.34 -10.39
N VAL A 25 -10.63 1.14 -9.88
CA VAL A 25 -11.92 0.73 -9.36
C VAL A 25 -11.77 0.17 -7.95
N SER A 26 -12.71 0.47 -7.08
CA SER A 26 -12.78 -0.13 -5.74
C SER A 26 -13.54 -1.46 -5.78
N VAL A 27 -13.04 -2.43 -5.02
CA VAL A 27 -13.66 -3.75 -4.84
C VAL A 27 -13.79 -4.07 -3.35
N GLN A 28 -14.73 -4.95 -2.98
CA GLN A 28 -14.91 -5.38 -1.58
C GLN A 28 -13.95 -6.49 -1.18
N GLU A 29 -13.50 -7.31 -2.13
CA GLU A 29 -12.55 -8.38 -1.91
C GLU A 29 -11.64 -8.62 -3.13
N VAL A 30 -10.47 -9.21 -2.91
CA VAL A 30 -9.53 -9.59 -3.97
C VAL A 30 -8.56 -10.69 -3.54
N SER A 31 -8.10 -11.53 -4.47
CA SER A 31 -6.98 -12.45 -4.22
C SER A 31 -5.62 -11.76 -4.37
N ALA A 32 -4.76 -11.93 -3.39
CA ALA A 32 -3.37 -11.51 -3.40
C ALA A 32 -2.46 -12.72 -3.64
N GLU A 33 -1.63 -12.67 -4.68
CA GLU A 33 -0.78 -13.78 -5.09
C GLU A 33 0.71 -13.39 -5.06
N PRO A 34 1.57 -14.11 -4.31
CA PRO A 34 3.02 -13.91 -4.34
C PRO A 34 3.57 -13.99 -5.76
N GLY A 35 4.41 -13.04 -6.14
CA GLY A 35 4.98 -12.95 -7.48
C GLY A 35 4.10 -12.20 -8.48
N LEU A 36 2.79 -12.08 -8.24
CA LEU A 36 1.85 -11.45 -9.17
C LEU A 36 1.32 -10.11 -8.62
N GLY A 37 0.90 -10.04 -7.35
CA GLY A 37 0.18 -8.89 -6.79
C GLY A 37 -1.31 -9.20 -6.62
N LEU A 38 -2.18 -8.20 -6.75
CA LEU A 38 -3.62 -8.39 -6.68
C LEU A 38 -4.20 -8.87 -8.02
N ILE A 39 -4.93 -9.98 -8.00
CA ILE A 39 -5.57 -10.51 -9.20
C ILE A 39 -6.63 -9.54 -9.72
N GLY A 40 -6.52 -9.18 -11.00
CA GLY A 40 -7.35 -8.15 -11.64
C GLY A 40 -6.69 -6.77 -11.70
N ASP A 41 -5.54 -6.57 -11.05
CA ASP A 41 -4.68 -5.41 -11.31
C ASP A 41 -3.75 -5.69 -12.49
N HIS A 42 -3.59 -4.75 -13.42
CA HIS A 42 -2.74 -4.93 -14.60
C HIS A 42 -1.28 -5.33 -14.26
N ARG A 43 -0.79 -4.99 -13.05
CA ARG A 43 0.56 -5.40 -12.63
C ARG A 43 0.68 -6.90 -12.30
N SER A 44 -0.45 -7.60 -12.14
CA SER A 44 -0.54 -9.04 -11.88
C SER A 44 -0.49 -9.90 -13.14
N LEU A 45 -0.40 -9.30 -14.33
CA LEU A 45 -0.32 -10.03 -15.59
C LEU A 45 1.04 -10.69 -15.84
N ARG A 46 2.04 -10.41 -14.99
CA ARG A 46 3.41 -10.94 -15.15
C ARG A 46 3.97 -11.43 -13.82
N LEU A 47 4.32 -12.71 -13.79
CA LEU A 47 5.01 -13.32 -12.66
C LEU A 47 6.42 -12.73 -12.48
N ARG A 48 6.69 -12.27 -11.25
CA ARG A 48 7.97 -11.78 -10.76
C ARG A 48 8.58 -12.89 -9.91
N ARG A 49 9.82 -13.28 -10.20
CA ARG A 49 10.45 -14.46 -9.58
C ARG A 49 11.51 -14.13 -8.55
N THR A 50 12.12 -12.94 -8.64
CA THR A 50 13.18 -12.51 -7.71
C THR A 50 12.68 -11.40 -6.81
N ASP A 51 13.15 -11.31 -5.58
CA ASP A 51 12.71 -10.26 -4.64
C ASP A 51 12.88 -8.86 -5.23
N ALA A 52 14.00 -8.60 -5.93
CA ALA A 52 14.23 -7.34 -6.64
C ALA A 52 13.10 -6.95 -7.62
N GLN A 53 12.43 -7.93 -8.25
CA GLN A 53 11.29 -7.70 -9.14
C GLN A 53 9.96 -7.52 -8.38
N ARG A 54 9.89 -8.05 -7.15
CA ARG A 54 8.69 -8.22 -6.33
C ARG A 54 8.43 -7.05 -5.37
N HIS A 55 9.40 -6.17 -5.15
CA HIS A 55 9.28 -5.04 -4.20
C HIS A 55 8.03 -4.17 -4.41
N ARG A 56 7.42 -4.16 -5.59
CA ARG A 56 6.25 -3.34 -5.94
C ARG A 56 5.06 -4.19 -6.42
N GLU A 57 4.90 -5.40 -5.90
CA GLU A 57 3.69 -6.24 -6.10
C GLU A 57 2.44 -5.52 -5.59
N LEU A 58 2.58 -4.81 -4.48
CA LEU A 58 1.53 -4.02 -3.86
C LEU A 58 1.98 -2.57 -3.68
N SER A 59 0.98 -1.70 -3.58
CA SER A 59 1.13 -0.31 -3.17
C SER A 59 0.05 0.02 -2.16
N LEU A 60 0.38 0.79 -1.14
CA LEU A 60 -0.55 1.10 -0.06
C LEU A 60 -0.40 2.54 0.39
N ILE A 61 -1.46 3.10 0.95
CA ILE A 61 -1.47 4.46 1.50
C ILE A 61 -2.23 4.48 2.82
N GLN A 62 -1.77 5.35 3.72
CA GLN A 62 -2.44 5.61 4.98
C GLN A 62 -3.69 6.46 4.73
N ALA A 63 -4.86 6.02 5.22
CA ALA A 63 -6.15 6.66 4.96
C ALA A 63 -6.17 8.12 5.43
N GLU A 64 -5.52 8.40 6.56
CA GLU A 64 -5.40 9.73 7.16
C GLU A 64 -4.71 10.73 6.21
N HIS A 65 -3.86 10.25 5.29
CA HIS A 65 -3.23 11.11 4.29
C HIS A 65 -4.20 11.61 3.23
N LEU A 66 -5.31 10.91 2.94
CA LEU A 66 -6.27 11.32 1.91
C LEU A 66 -6.90 12.68 2.24
N SER A 67 -7.22 12.91 3.51
CA SER A 67 -7.74 14.19 4.00
C SER A 67 -6.67 15.29 3.98
N LEU A 68 -5.43 14.97 4.39
CA LEU A 68 -4.32 15.94 4.37
C LEU A 68 -3.99 16.41 2.95
N ILE A 69 -3.89 15.46 2.01
CA ILE A 69 -3.62 15.75 0.60
C ILE A 69 -4.75 16.59 0.02
N GLY A 70 -6.02 16.27 0.34
CA GLY A 70 -7.17 17.08 -0.06
C GLY A 70 -7.03 18.53 0.41
N ALA A 71 -6.77 18.72 1.71
CA ALA A 71 -6.59 20.05 2.29
C ALA A 71 -5.46 20.86 1.62
N TRP A 72 -4.29 20.25 1.36
CA TRP A 72 -3.16 20.92 0.71
C TRP A 72 -3.38 21.23 -0.77
N THR A 73 -4.29 20.52 -1.43
CA THR A 73 -4.64 20.71 -2.84
C THR A 73 -5.95 21.49 -3.01
N GLY A 74 -6.49 22.08 -1.94
CA GLY A 74 -7.73 22.86 -1.97
C GLY A 74 -8.99 22.04 -2.30
N GLN A 75 -8.97 20.74 -2.02
CA GLN A 75 -10.01 19.78 -2.36
C GLN A 75 -10.61 19.13 -1.11
N ALA A 76 -11.76 18.46 -1.28
CA ALA A 76 -12.24 17.49 -0.31
C ALA A 76 -11.25 16.31 -0.14
N PRO A 77 -11.40 15.45 0.89
CA PRO A 77 -10.56 14.25 1.01
C PRO A 77 -10.48 13.47 -0.31
N ILE A 78 -9.26 13.13 -0.72
CA ILE A 78 -9.02 12.52 -2.04
C ILE A 78 -9.58 11.10 -2.08
N ALA A 79 -10.40 10.81 -3.09
CA ALA A 79 -10.88 9.46 -3.33
C ALA A 79 -9.71 8.47 -3.59
N PRO A 80 -9.69 7.28 -2.96
CA PRO A 80 -8.63 6.28 -3.11
C PRO A 80 -8.21 5.97 -4.56
N GLU A 81 -9.20 5.90 -5.45
CA GLU A 81 -9.05 5.55 -6.86
C GLU A 81 -8.16 6.55 -7.61
N ARG A 82 -8.20 7.83 -7.23
CA ARG A 82 -7.39 8.90 -7.83
C ARG A 82 -5.89 8.70 -7.56
N LEU A 83 -5.54 8.21 -6.37
CA LEU A 83 -4.14 7.95 -6.00
C LEU A 83 -3.63 6.58 -6.48
N ARG A 84 -4.55 5.70 -6.91
CA ARG A 84 -4.26 4.40 -7.55
C ARG A 84 -3.32 3.50 -6.74
N ARG A 85 -3.40 3.61 -5.40
CA ARG A 85 -2.71 2.74 -4.44
C ARG A 85 -3.63 1.57 -4.13
N ASN A 86 -3.09 0.36 -4.12
CA ASN A 86 -3.91 -0.84 -4.05
C ASN A 86 -4.66 -0.99 -2.73
N LEU A 87 -4.04 -0.63 -1.61
CA LEU A 87 -4.64 -0.74 -0.28
C LEU A 87 -4.68 0.62 0.41
N VAL A 88 -5.82 0.97 0.98
CA VAL A 88 -5.96 2.12 1.89
C VAL A 88 -6.11 1.58 3.30
N ILE A 89 -5.26 2.03 4.22
CA ILE A 89 -5.21 1.49 5.59
C ILE A 89 -5.27 2.62 6.60
N SER A 90 -6.18 2.55 7.56
CA SER A 90 -6.28 3.50 8.69
C SER A 90 -5.73 2.92 10.00
N GLY A 91 -5.53 3.79 10.98
CA GLY A 91 -5.26 3.42 12.37
C GLY A 91 -3.81 3.04 12.66
N ILE A 92 -2.92 3.10 11.68
CA ILE A 92 -1.49 2.80 11.82
C ILE A 92 -0.62 3.82 11.08
N ASN A 93 0.60 4.02 11.57
CA ASN A 93 1.62 4.79 10.87
C ASN A 93 2.39 3.88 9.90
N VAL A 94 2.02 3.94 8.62
CA VAL A 94 2.64 3.13 7.56
C VAL A 94 4.15 3.36 7.47
N ALA A 95 4.61 4.61 7.62
CA ALA A 95 6.03 4.96 7.51
C ALA A 95 6.87 4.39 8.66
N ALA A 96 6.28 4.24 9.84
CA ALA A 96 6.95 3.66 11.00
C ALA A 96 7.06 2.13 10.94
N MET A 97 6.25 1.48 10.09
CA MET A 97 6.14 0.03 9.99
C MET A 97 6.98 -0.56 8.84
N HIS A 98 8.04 0.14 8.44
CA HIS A 98 9.10 -0.34 7.56
C HIS A 98 10.42 -0.45 8.33
N SER A 99 11.16 -1.54 8.15
CA SER A 99 12.44 -1.74 8.83
C SER A 99 13.50 -0.76 8.35
N LEU A 100 14.25 -0.17 9.28
CA LEU A 100 15.41 0.66 8.96
C LEU A 100 16.71 -0.15 8.82
N PHE A 101 16.66 -1.46 9.12
CA PHE A 101 17.82 -2.34 9.15
C PHE A 101 17.63 -3.54 8.23
N ARG A 102 18.64 -3.85 7.39
CA ARG A 102 18.57 -4.98 6.46
C ARG A 102 18.40 -6.36 7.12
N GLN A 103 18.70 -6.47 8.42
CA GLN A 103 18.59 -7.72 9.18
C GLN A 103 17.25 -7.90 9.89
N GLU A 104 16.37 -6.89 9.86
CA GLU A 104 15.04 -6.97 10.46
C GLU A 104 13.99 -6.91 9.34
N ARG A 105 13.04 -7.86 9.33
CA ARG A 105 11.91 -7.87 8.38
C ARG A 105 10.61 -7.67 9.15
N PHE A 106 9.88 -6.63 8.79
CA PHE A 106 8.57 -6.35 9.38
C PHE A 106 7.51 -6.95 8.49
N VAL A 107 6.85 -8.01 8.97
CA VAL A 107 5.80 -8.70 8.23
C VAL A 107 4.46 -8.24 8.75
N TRP A 108 3.63 -7.70 7.87
CA TRP A 108 2.30 -7.25 8.20
C TRP A 108 1.33 -8.37 7.88
N ARG A 109 0.47 -8.70 8.83
CA ARG A 109 -0.68 -9.56 8.60
C ARG A 109 -1.89 -8.71 8.26
N ILE A 110 -2.58 -9.06 7.18
CA ILE A 110 -3.84 -8.43 6.76
C ILE A 110 -4.89 -9.52 6.65
N GLY A 111 -5.95 -9.39 7.45
CA GLY A 111 -6.99 -10.40 7.53
C GLY A 111 -6.44 -11.73 8.07
N GLU A 112 -6.91 -12.84 7.49
CA GLU A 112 -6.62 -14.19 7.97
C GLU A 112 -5.27 -14.72 7.50
N SER A 113 -4.97 -14.60 6.20
CA SER A 113 -3.88 -15.33 5.54
C SER A 113 -2.82 -14.46 4.88
N VAL A 114 -3.17 -13.25 4.46
CA VAL A 114 -2.26 -12.42 3.67
C VAL A 114 -1.16 -11.83 4.54
N ARG A 115 0.08 -12.02 4.11
CA ARG A 115 1.26 -11.45 4.74
C ARG A 115 2.02 -10.62 3.74
N ILE A 116 2.40 -9.40 4.11
CA ILE A 116 3.16 -8.50 3.24
C ILE A 116 4.40 -7.97 3.95
N GLU A 117 5.41 -7.60 3.18
CA GLU A 117 6.56 -6.87 3.66
C GLU A 117 6.65 -5.55 2.91
N VAL A 118 6.64 -4.44 3.65
CA VAL A 118 6.89 -3.12 3.07
C VAL A 118 8.34 -3.05 2.63
N THR A 119 8.56 -2.60 1.40
CA THR A 119 9.88 -2.55 0.77
C THR A 119 10.43 -1.13 0.60
N GLY A 120 9.60 -0.12 0.86
CA GLY A 120 10.02 1.28 0.83
C GLY A 120 8.90 2.26 0.49
N PRO A 121 9.22 3.56 0.40
CA PRO A 121 8.26 4.60 0.07
C PRO A 121 7.76 4.47 -1.38
N CYS A 122 6.53 4.92 -1.64
CA CYS A 122 5.97 5.04 -2.98
C CYS A 122 5.92 6.51 -3.41
N PRO A 123 7.04 7.08 -3.91
CA PRO A 123 7.10 8.50 -4.25
C PRO A 123 6.07 8.88 -5.33
N PRO A 124 5.54 10.11 -5.30
CA PRO A 124 4.69 10.61 -6.37
C PRO A 124 5.47 10.69 -7.70
N CYS A 125 4.74 10.63 -8.81
CA CYS A 125 5.25 10.93 -10.14
C CYS A 125 4.50 12.13 -10.73
N SER A 126 4.96 12.65 -11.87
CA SER A 126 4.36 13.81 -12.53
C SER A 126 2.85 13.68 -12.79
N ARG A 127 2.36 12.45 -13.00
CA ARG A 127 0.93 12.16 -13.15
C ARG A 127 0.08 12.67 -11.97
N MET A 128 0.65 12.76 -10.77
CA MET A 128 -0.09 13.25 -9.61
C MET A 128 -0.35 14.76 -9.67
N GLU A 129 0.48 15.51 -10.40
CA GLU A 129 0.18 16.91 -10.74
C GLU A 129 -1.01 16.96 -11.70
N ASP A 130 -1.00 16.13 -12.74
CA ASP A 130 -2.12 16.07 -13.71
C ASP A 130 -3.44 15.65 -13.05
N GLU A 131 -3.38 14.72 -12.09
CA GLU A 131 -4.55 14.14 -11.41
C GLU A 131 -5.13 15.04 -10.32
N LEU A 132 -4.28 15.71 -9.55
CA LEU A 132 -4.70 16.52 -8.40
C LEU A 132 -4.68 18.02 -8.69
N GLY A 133 -4.14 18.45 -9.82
CA GLY A 133 -3.93 19.86 -10.14
C GLY A 133 -2.66 20.42 -9.51
N GLU A 134 -2.56 21.75 -9.55
CA GLU A 134 -1.41 22.51 -9.04
C GLU A 134 -1.07 22.14 -7.59
N GLY A 135 0.19 21.78 -7.35
CA GLY A 135 0.69 21.39 -6.03
C GLY A 135 0.40 19.92 -5.67
N GLY A 136 -0.25 19.16 -6.55
CA GLY A 136 -0.55 17.75 -6.35
C GLY A 136 0.68 16.88 -6.09
N TYR A 137 1.75 17.07 -6.86
CA TYR A 137 3.03 16.39 -6.64
C TYR A 137 3.62 16.73 -5.27
N ALA A 138 3.58 18.01 -4.88
CA ALA A 138 4.14 18.49 -3.62
C ALA A 138 3.36 17.95 -2.41
N ALA A 139 2.02 17.95 -2.47
CA ALA A 139 1.14 17.44 -1.42
C ALA A 139 1.39 15.95 -1.09
N LEU A 140 1.81 15.16 -2.07
CA LEU A 140 2.12 13.74 -1.89
C LEU A 140 3.54 13.47 -1.39
N ARG A 141 4.44 14.46 -1.33
CA ARG A 141 5.80 14.22 -0.83
C ARG A 141 5.77 13.87 0.65
N GLY A 142 6.29 12.69 0.99
CA GLY A 142 6.20 12.11 2.34
C GLY A 142 4.87 11.39 2.64
N HIS A 143 3.85 11.57 1.79
CA HIS A 143 2.48 11.07 2.03
C HIS A 143 1.98 10.10 0.95
N GLY A 144 2.76 9.85 -0.10
CA GLY A 144 2.41 8.96 -1.22
C GLY A 144 2.30 7.46 -0.90
N GLY A 145 2.49 7.09 0.37
CA GLY A 145 2.37 5.74 0.88
C GLY A 145 3.63 4.91 0.65
N ALA A 146 3.46 3.59 0.52
CA ALA A 146 4.55 2.63 0.45
C ALA A 146 4.32 1.57 -0.63
N THR A 147 5.39 0.87 -1.01
CA THR A 147 5.30 -0.37 -1.79
C THR A 147 5.61 -1.57 -0.93
N ALA A 148 5.07 -2.72 -1.33
CA ALA A 148 5.25 -3.96 -0.61
C ALA A 148 5.35 -5.15 -1.55
N LEU A 149 5.93 -6.24 -1.04
CA LEU A 149 5.85 -7.58 -1.63
C LEU A 149 4.90 -8.44 -0.80
N ILE A 150 4.30 -9.45 -1.42
CA ILE A 150 3.41 -10.42 -0.77
C ILE A 150 4.27 -11.60 -0.30
N VAL A 151 4.39 -11.79 1.01
CA VAL A 151 5.09 -12.93 1.60
C VAL A 151 4.23 -14.19 1.50
N ALA A 152 2.94 -14.07 1.86
CA ALA A 152 1.95 -15.14 1.76
C ALA A 152 0.65 -14.60 1.14
N GLY A 153 0.11 -15.35 0.18
CA GLY A 153 -1.12 -15.00 -0.53
C GLY A 153 -2.39 -15.35 0.23
N GLY A 154 -3.53 -14.99 -0.36
CA GLY A 154 -4.85 -15.20 0.22
C GLY A 154 -5.86 -14.16 -0.23
N VAL A 155 -7.03 -14.16 0.38
CA VAL A 155 -8.10 -13.19 0.09
C VAL A 155 -8.02 -12.02 1.05
N LEU A 156 -8.02 -10.81 0.50
CA LEU A 156 -8.18 -9.55 1.22
C LEU A 156 -9.63 -9.09 1.14
N ARG A 157 -10.17 -8.55 2.23
CA ARG A 157 -11.49 -7.93 2.29
C ARG A 157 -11.45 -6.55 2.93
N VAL A 158 -12.28 -5.64 2.44
CA VAL A 158 -12.52 -4.37 3.12
C VAL A 158 -13.04 -4.67 4.54
N GLY A 159 -12.44 -4.00 5.53
CA GLY A 159 -12.68 -4.25 6.95
C GLY A 159 -11.66 -5.17 7.61
N ASP A 160 -10.78 -5.83 6.85
CA ASP A 160 -9.73 -6.70 7.41
C ASP A 160 -8.84 -5.93 8.40
N THR A 161 -8.54 -6.59 9.52
CA THR A 161 -7.60 -6.07 10.50
C THR A 161 -6.18 -6.14 9.96
N VAL A 162 -5.40 -5.08 10.18
CA VAL A 162 -3.98 -5.00 9.84
C VAL A 162 -3.15 -4.99 11.12
N SER A 163 -2.21 -5.91 11.25
CA SER A 163 -1.32 -5.99 12.41
C SER A 163 0.13 -6.19 12.00
N LEU A 164 1.06 -5.68 12.81
CA LEU A 164 2.49 -5.93 12.62
C LEU A 164 2.93 -7.17 13.40
N GLU A 165 3.64 -8.05 12.72
CA GLU A 165 4.40 -9.15 13.32
C GLU A 165 5.90 -8.89 13.05
N LEU A 166 6.69 -8.90 14.14
CA LEU A 166 8.14 -8.78 14.04
C LEU A 166 8.73 -10.16 13.82
N GLU A 167 9.22 -10.43 12.62
CA GLU A 167 10.03 -11.61 12.35
C GLU A 167 11.52 -11.22 12.41
N THR A 168 12.25 -11.86 13.32
CA THR A 168 13.71 -11.69 13.35
C THR A 168 14.26 -12.53 12.21
N ALA A 169 14.98 -11.93 11.25
CA ALA A 169 15.68 -12.72 10.27
C ALA A 169 16.78 -13.51 11.03
N VAL A 170 16.65 -14.84 11.06
CA VAL A 170 17.77 -15.68 11.48
C VAL A 170 18.85 -15.48 10.42
N GLY A 171 20.04 -15.07 10.88
CA GLY A 171 21.18 -14.72 10.03
C GLY A 171 21.66 -15.83 9.12
#